data_AF-A0AAJ0CZX0-F1
#
_entry.id   AF-A0AAJ0CZX0-F1
#
_cell.length_a   1.000
_cell.length_b   1.000
_cell.length_c   1.000
_cell.angle_alpha   90.00
_cell.angle_beta   90.00
_cell.angle_gamma   90.00
#
_symmetry.space_group_name_H-M   'P 1'
#
loop_
_entity.id
_entity.type
_entity.pdbx_description
1 polymer ?
#
loop_
_entity_poly.entity_id
_entity_poly.type
_entity_poly.pdbx_seq_one_letter_code
_entity_poly.pdbx_strand_id
1 'polypeptide(L)'
;MTLLSRECFYTGMDLQRDNDTGKHERFMLAAVSRLLLPSNYGRDALCVDLVSPTMPSTVLRLLNVHLDSLGDMKHYRAQQMTLLADMLREPGCSGGLIAGDFNAISAADDKLINDNGLVDAWIALRGVAGSAGNTWGAGIHKQDGPKRKRLDKVALMGLTALDMKVIRPGLLQVPIACGRFYKVPWSDHCGLTCNFSL
;
A
#
# COMPACT_ATOMS: atom_id res chain seq x y z
N MET A 1 -3.25 -12.71 -17.35
CA MET A 1 -3.48 -11.35 -17.90
C MET A 1 -3.17 -10.37 -16.79
N THR A 2 -1.95 -9.82 -16.76
CA THR A 2 -1.47 -8.94 -15.69
C THR A 2 -1.85 -7.49 -16.05
N LEU A 3 -2.89 -6.98 -15.39
CA LEU A 3 -3.48 -5.64 -15.53
C LEU A 3 -2.62 -4.53 -14.88
N LEU A 4 -1.30 -4.61 -15.01
CA LEU A 4 -0.38 -3.61 -14.49
C LEU A 4 0.40 -3.00 -15.67
N SER A 5 -0.30 -2.30 -16.57
CA SER A 5 0.39 -1.41 -17.50
C SER A 5 1.02 -0.29 -16.70
N ARG A 6 2.28 0.03 -16.99
CA ARG A 6 3.00 1.16 -16.39
C ARG A 6 2.26 2.48 -16.59
N GLU A 7 1.50 2.61 -17.66
CA GLU A 7 0.65 3.77 -17.95
C GLU A 7 -0.46 3.95 -16.89
N CYS A 8 -0.86 2.87 -16.20
CA CYS A 8 -1.95 2.93 -15.23
C CYS A 8 -1.57 3.56 -13.89
N PHE A 9 -0.29 3.67 -13.59
CA PHE A 9 0.21 4.22 -12.31
C PHE A 9 1.12 5.43 -12.53
N TYR A 10 1.20 5.91 -13.76
CA TYR A 10 2.05 7.03 -14.15
C TYR A 10 1.43 8.35 -13.67
N THR A 11 2.01 8.97 -12.65
CA THR A 11 1.76 10.38 -12.36
C THR A 11 2.70 11.22 -13.22
N GLY A 12 2.20 12.26 -13.88
CA GLY A 12 2.99 13.12 -14.78
C GLY A 12 4.18 13.87 -14.13
N MET A 13 4.51 13.57 -12.87
CA MET A 13 5.71 14.06 -12.19
C MET A 13 7.00 13.44 -12.76
N ASP A 14 6.94 12.24 -13.34
CA ASP A 14 8.11 11.58 -13.97
C ASP A 14 8.55 12.23 -15.31
N LEU A 15 7.81 13.23 -15.82
CA LEU A 15 8.17 13.95 -17.05
C LEU A 15 9.11 15.14 -16.83
N GLN A 16 9.32 15.57 -15.58
CA GLN A 16 10.55 16.28 -15.27
C GLN A 16 11.64 15.23 -15.13
N ARG A 17 12.21 14.83 -16.27
CA ARG A 17 13.62 14.44 -16.27
C ARG A 17 14.34 15.63 -15.69
N ASP A 18 14.65 15.52 -14.40
CA ASP A 18 15.72 16.27 -13.81
C ASP A 18 16.92 16.09 -14.75
N ASN A 19 17.26 17.17 -15.44
CA ASN A 19 18.63 17.44 -15.87
C ASN A 19 19.50 17.72 -14.64
N ASP A 20 19.22 17.05 -13.51
CA ASP A 20 20.03 17.12 -12.32
C ASP A 20 21.16 16.11 -12.50
N THR A 21 22.35 16.67 -12.69
CA THR A 21 23.63 15.97 -12.73
C THR A 21 24.03 15.38 -11.37
N GLY A 22 23.15 15.43 -10.37
CA GLY A 22 23.31 14.76 -9.09
C GLY A 22 23.37 13.25 -9.25
N LYS A 23 24.48 12.64 -8.80
CA LYS A 23 24.53 11.19 -8.54
C LYS A 23 23.52 10.87 -7.43
N HIS A 24 22.26 10.61 -7.79
CA HIS A 24 21.32 10.03 -6.85
C HIS A 24 21.82 8.63 -6.49
N GLU A 25 22.29 8.47 -5.25
CA GLU A 25 22.63 7.17 -4.72
C GLU A 25 21.37 6.31 -4.69
N ARG A 26 21.40 5.21 -5.43
CA ARG A 26 20.27 4.29 -5.54
C ARG A 26 20.46 3.17 -4.52
N PHE A 27 19.41 2.87 -3.78
CA PHE A 27 19.35 1.64 -2.99
C PHE A 27 19.64 0.43 -3.89
N MET A 28 20.40 -0.52 -3.37
CA MET A 28 20.65 -1.80 -4.01
C MET A 28 19.68 -2.84 -3.48
N LEU A 29 19.19 -3.70 -4.36
CA LEU A 29 18.40 -4.87 -3.97
C LEU A 29 19.30 -5.88 -3.27
N ALA A 30 18.98 -6.22 -2.02
CA ALA A 30 19.72 -7.21 -1.23
C ALA A 30 19.06 -8.59 -1.31
N ALA A 31 17.77 -8.68 -0.95
CA ALA A 31 17.05 -9.95 -0.93
C ALA A 31 15.58 -9.76 -1.31
N VAL A 32 14.98 -10.82 -1.85
CA VAL A 32 13.54 -10.93 -2.09
C VAL A 32 13.07 -12.26 -1.54
N SER A 33 12.03 -12.24 -0.72
CA SER A 33 11.44 -13.43 -0.13
C SER A 33 9.92 -13.32 -0.04
N ARG A 34 9.26 -14.43 0.26
CA ARG A 34 7.84 -14.48 0.56
C ARG A 34 7.64 -15.03 1.96
N LEU A 35 6.81 -14.35 2.75
CA LEU A 35 6.36 -14.84 4.04
C LEU A 35 4.93 -15.35 3.90
N LEU A 36 4.74 -16.65 4.11
CA LEU A 36 3.39 -17.21 4.21
C LEU A 36 2.73 -16.70 5.48
N LEU A 37 1.51 -16.18 5.33
CA LEU A 37 0.75 -15.63 6.43
C LEU A 37 -0.34 -16.61 6.87
N PRO A 38 -0.70 -16.64 8.16
CA PRO A 38 -1.89 -17.37 8.60
C PRO A 38 -3.10 -16.74 7.91
N SER A 39 -3.80 -17.54 7.10
CA SER A 39 -4.82 -16.99 6.19
C SER A 39 -5.83 -18.04 5.77
N ASN A 40 -7.09 -17.60 5.62
CA ASN A 40 -8.15 -18.38 4.97
C ASN A 40 -8.08 -18.29 3.44
N TYR A 41 -7.56 -17.19 2.89
CA TYR A 41 -7.48 -16.93 1.44
C TYR A 41 -6.08 -17.13 0.84
N GLY A 42 -5.18 -17.82 1.55
CA GLY A 42 -3.82 -18.10 1.08
C GLY A 42 -2.97 -16.85 0.88
N ARG A 43 -3.13 -15.84 1.76
CA ARG A 43 -2.38 -14.59 1.71
C ARG A 43 -0.92 -14.81 2.10
N ASP A 44 -0.05 -14.03 1.47
CA ASP A 44 1.37 -13.93 1.79
C ASP A 44 1.83 -12.46 1.76
N ALA A 45 3.06 -12.24 2.17
CA ALA A 45 3.73 -10.96 2.01
C ALA A 45 4.95 -11.12 1.12
N LEU A 46 5.08 -10.23 0.12
CA LEU A 46 6.30 -10.09 -0.66
C LEU A 46 7.24 -9.15 0.09
N CYS A 47 8.37 -9.69 0.52
CA CYS A 47 9.40 -8.96 1.24
C CYS A 47 10.57 -8.62 0.32
N VAL A 48 10.99 -7.36 0.35
CA VAL A 48 12.11 -6.84 -0.41
C VAL A 48 13.03 -6.07 0.51
N ASP A 49 14.27 -6.53 0.63
CA ASP A 49 15.30 -5.86 1.42
C ASP A 49 16.16 -4.99 0.49
N LEU A 50 16.31 -3.73 0.89
CA LEU A 50 17.09 -2.73 0.20
C LEU A 50 18.25 -2.28 1.09
N VAL A 51 19.43 -2.10 0.51
CA VAL A 51 20.60 -1.57 1.23
C VAL A 51 21.04 -0.25 0.61
N SER A 52 21.35 0.72 1.45
CA SER A 52 21.95 1.98 0.98
C SER A 52 23.41 1.74 0.61
N PRO A 53 23.91 2.26 -0.53
CA PRO A 53 25.34 2.23 -0.85
C PRO A 53 26.21 2.95 0.20
N THR A 54 25.67 3.99 0.84
CA THR A 54 26.38 4.79 1.85
C THR A 54 26.24 4.25 3.26
N MET A 55 25.23 3.41 3.51
CA MET A 55 25.01 2.76 4.80
C MET A 55 24.74 1.26 4.58
N PRO A 56 25.77 0.46 4.25
CA PRO A 56 25.59 -0.95 3.88
C PRO A 56 25.02 -1.82 5.01
N SER A 57 25.18 -1.38 6.26
CA SER A 57 24.61 -2.02 7.45
C SER A 57 23.14 -1.68 7.69
N THR A 58 22.57 -0.75 6.92
CA THR A 58 21.18 -0.31 7.05
C THR A 58 20.32 -1.03 6.01
N VAL A 59 19.66 -2.10 6.44
CA VAL A 59 18.64 -2.76 5.62
C VAL A 59 17.31 -2.04 5.83
N LEU A 60 16.75 -1.56 4.73
CA LEU A 60 15.39 -1.06 4.63
C LEU A 60 14.49 -2.16 4.05
N ARG A 61 13.47 -2.57 4.81
CA ARG A 61 12.58 -3.66 4.41
C ARG A 61 11.24 -3.14 3.87
N LEU A 62 10.87 -3.57 2.67
CA LEU A 62 9.58 -3.25 2.05
C LEU A 62 8.72 -4.51 2.01
N LEU A 63 7.52 -4.43 2.60
CA LEU A 63 6.55 -5.52 2.63
C LEU A 63 5.32 -5.12 1.81
N ASN A 64 5.05 -5.82 0.71
CA ASN A 64 3.80 -5.68 -0.04
C ASN A 64 2.82 -6.78 0.39
N VAL A 65 1.59 -6.38 0.74
CA VAL A 65 0.59 -7.29 1.32
C VAL A 65 -0.80 -7.13 0.71
N HIS A 66 -1.57 -8.22 0.78
CA HIS A 66 -3.01 -8.20 0.65
C HIS A 66 -3.56 -9.05 1.80
N LEU A 67 -3.99 -8.41 2.89
CA LEU A 67 -4.45 -9.11 4.10
C LEU A 67 -5.80 -9.78 3.88
N ASP A 68 -6.15 -10.69 4.78
CA ASP A 68 -7.37 -11.49 4.63
C ASP A 68 -8.65 -10.64 4.52
N SER A 69 -9.46 -10.96 3.52
CA SER A 69 -10.67 -10.20 3.16
C SER A 69 -11.87 -10.63 3.99
N LEU A 70 -12.97 -9.88 3.88
CA LEU A 70 -14.24 -10.08 4.60
C LEU A 70 -14.18 -9.87 6.12
N GLY A 71 -15.33 -9.54 6.72
CA GLY A 71 -15.39 -9.04 8.10
C GLY A 71 -15.05 -10.09 9.16
N ASP A 72 -15.40 -11.36 8.91
CA ASP A 72 -15.18 -12.52 9.76
C ASP A 72 -13.68 -12.91 9.90
N MET A 73 -12.83 -12.50 8.95
CA MET A 73 -11.40 -12.79 8.98
C MET A 73 -10.54 -11.80 9.80
N LYS A 74 -11.17 -11.00 10.67
CA LYS A 74 -10.45 -10.05 11.55
C LYS A 74 -9.32 -10.72 12.34
N HIS A 75 -9.56 -11.92 12.85
CA HIS A 75 -8.59 -12.66 13.66
C HIS A 75 -7.34 -13.04 12.86
N TYR A 76 -7.48 -13.43 11.59
CA TYR A 76 -6.35 -13.61 10.69
C TYR A 76 -5.62 -12.29 10.46
N ARG A 77 -6.31 -11.21 10.08
CA ARG A 77 -5.66 -9.91 9.87
C ARG A 77 -4.85 -9.42 11.07
N ALA A 78 -5.34 -9.66 12.29
CA ALA A 78 -4.61 -9.34 13.51
C ALA A 78 -3.28 -10.12 13.62
N GLN A 79 -3.32 -11.45 13.43
CA GLN A 79 -2.12 -12.30 13.46
C GLN A 79 -1.15 -11.94 12.33
N GLN A 80 -1.67 -11.68 11.13
CA GLN A 80 -0.90 -11.25 9.96
C GLN A 80 -0.13 -9.96 10.27
N MET A 81 -0.81 -8.95 10.84
CA MET A 81 -0.17 -7.69 11.20
C MET A 81 0.91 -7.82 12.27
N THR A 82 0.74 -8.71 13.25
CA THR A 82 1.77 -8.99 14.24
C THR A 82 3.02 -9.58 13.60
N LEU A 83 2.88 -10.62 12.77
CA LEU A 83 4.01 -11.22 12.06
C LEU A 83 4.74 -10.22 11.16
N LEU A 84 3.99 -9.37 10.45
CA LEU A 84 4.57 -8.35 9.58
C LEU A 84 5.32 -7.26 10.35
N ALA A 85 4.81 -6.86 11.52
CA ALA A 85 5.49 -5.91 12.38
C ALA A 85 6.78 -6.51 12.96
N ASP A 86 6.77 -7.80 13.32
CA ASP A 86 7.95 -8.50 13.82
C ASP A 86 9.03 -8.65 12.75
N MET A 87 8.65 -8.87 11.47
CA MET A 87 9.59 -8.84 10.35
C MET A 87 10.35 -7.52 10.25
N LEU A 88 9.73 -6.39 10.56
CA LEU A 88 10.42 -5.09 10.55
C LEU A 88 11.35 -4.89 11.76
N ARG A 89 11.20 -5.70 12.82
CA ARG A 89 12.03 -5.67 14.05
C ARG A 89 13.16 -6.68 14.04
N GLU A 90 13.26 -7.54 13.02
CA GLU A 90 14.30 -8.56 12.96
C GLU A 90 15.70 -7.93 13.07
N PRO A 91 16.64 -8.58 13.77
CA PRO A 91 18.02 -8.10 13.85
C PRO A 91 18.61 -7.83 12.46
N GLY A 92 19.19 -6.65 12.28
CA GLY A 92 19.76 -6.22 10.99
C GLY A 92 18.80 -5.41 10.12
N CYS A 93 17.49 -5.41 10.42
CA CYS A 93 16.53 -4.50 9.81
C CYS A 93 16.57 -3.15 10.56
N SER A 94 16.81 -2.06 9.82
CA SER A 94 16.83 -0.71 10.41
C SER A 94 15.46 -0.04 10.42
N GLY A 95 14.44 -0.72 9.90
CA GLY A 95 13.10 -0.21 9.69
C GLY A 95 12.60 -0.54 8.30
N GLY A 96 11.44 0.01 7.97
CA GLY A 96 10.74 -0.37 6.75
C GLY A 96 9.32 0.10 6.68
N LEU A 97 8.63 -0.39 5.66
CA LEU A 97 7.21 -0.16 5.47
C LEU A 97 6.48 -1.42 5.08
N ILE A 98 5.19 -1.45 5.43
CA ILE A 98 4.20 -2.40 4.93
C ILE A 98 3.19 -1.59 4.12
N ALA A 99 3.02 -1.93 2.85
CA ALA A 99 2.07 -1.27 1.97
C ALA A 99 1.18 -2.30 1.26
N GLY A 100 -0.05 -1.92 0.97
CA GLY A 100 -0.97 -2.72 0.19
C GLY A 100 -2.40 -2.67 0.73
N ASP A 101 -3.19 -3.69 0.41
CA ASP A 101 -4.57 -3.79 0.87
C ASP A 101 -4.62 -4.46 2.24
N PHE A 102 -4.92 -3.68 3.27
CA PHE A 102 -5.01 -4.18 4.64
C PHE A 102 -6.37 -4.80 4.92
N ASN A 103 -7.34 -4.69 3.99
CA ASN A 103 -8.73 -5.07 4.20
C ASN A 103 -9.26 -4.55 5.54
N ALA A 104 -8.98 -3.27 5.83
CA ALA A 104 -9.37 -2.63 7.10
C ALA A 104 -10.88 -2.35 7.17
N ILE A 105 -11.64 -3.42 7.41
CA ILE A 105 -13.10 -3.46 7.27
C ILE A 105 -13.79 -2.94 8.54
N SER A 106 -13.28 -3.25 9.73
CA SER A 106 -13.86 -2.87 11.02
C SER A 106 -13.06 -1.75 11.70
N ALA A 107 -13.67 -1.07 12.67
CA ALA A 107 -12.98 -0.05 13.48
C ALA A 107 -11.80 -0.63 14.30
N ALA A 108 -11.80 -1.94 14.53
CA ALA A 108 -10.65 -2.61 15.15
C ALA A 108 -9.52 -2.83 14.13
N ASP A 109 -9.84 -3.08 12.87
CA ASP A 109 -8.81 -3.18 11.82
C ASP A 109 -8.09 -1.84 11.61
N ASP A 110 -8.78 -0.71 11.87
CA ASP A 110 -8.17 0.62 11.83
C ASP A 110 -7.07 0.84 12.87
N LYS A 111 -7.09 0.07 13.97
CA LYS A 111 -6.12 0.17 15.04
C LYS A 111 -4.92 -0.75 14.87
N LEU A 112 -5.01 -1.77 14.00
CA LEU A 112 -3.98 -2.82 13.87
C LEU A 112 -2.57 -2.30 13.65
N ILE A 113 -2.40 -1.21 12.90
CA ILE A 113 -1.09 -0.59 12.69
C ILE A 113 -0.52 -0.08 14.02
N ASN A 114 -1.29 0.74 14.75
CA ASN A 114 -0.87 1.32 16.02
C ASN A 114 -0.76 0.27 17.14
N ASP A 115 -1.66 -0.70 17.19
CA ASP A 115 -1.64 -1.79 18.18
C ASP A 115 -0.38 -2.66 18.03
N ASN A 116 0.21 -2.70 16.83
CA ASN A 116 1.50 -3.33 16.56
C ASN A 116 2.67 -2.34 16.60
N GLY A 117 2.53 -1.16 17.20
CA GLY A 117 3.61 -0.19 17.38
C GLY A 117 4.19 0.39 16.09
N LEU A 118 3.41 0.36 15.00
CA LEU A 118 3.76 0.96 13.71
C LEU A 118 3.06 2.32 13.55
N VAL A 119 3.56 3.13 12.62
CA VAL A 119 2.98 4.43 12.28
C VAL A 119 2.16 4.32 11.00
N ASP A 120 0.87 4.69 11.04
CA ASP A 120 0.04 4.83 9.84
C ASP A 120 0.41 6.14 9.12
N ALA A 121 1.01 6.05 7.94
CA ALA A 121 1.53 7.21 7.22
C ALA A 121 0.45 8.26 6.92
N TRP A 122 -0.78 7.83 6.61
CA TRP A 122 -1.88 8.75 6.32
C TRP A 122 -2.30 9.51 7.58
N ILE A 123 -2.46 8.79 8.70
CA ILE A 123 -2.84 9.40 9.98
C ILE A 123 -1.71 10.31 10.48
N ALA A 124 -0.45 9.92 10.34
CA ALA A 124 0.69 10.75 10.73
C ALA A 124 0.70 12.10 9.99
N LEU A 125 0.36 12.12 8.70
CA LEU A 125 0.35 13.34 7.88
C LEU A 125 -0.91 14.19 8.05
N ARG A 126 -2.06 13.59 8.37
CA ARG A 126 -3.38 14.27 8.36
C ARG A 126 -4.03 14.39 9.74
N GLY A 127 -3.46 13.76 10.77
CA GLY A 127 -4.00 13.67 12.12
C GLY A 127 -5.20 12.71 12.27
N VAL A 128 -5.95 12.47 11.20
CA VAL A 128 -7.15 11.61 11.19
C VAL A 128 -7.26 10.84 9.87
N ALA A 129 -7.95 9.70 9.88
CA ALA A 129 -8.22 8.93 8.66
C ALA A 129 -9.08 9.74 7.67
N GLY A 130 -10.26 10.21 8.12
CA GLY A 130 -11.19 11.00 7.31
C GLY A 130 -11.68 10.31 6.03
N SER A 131 -12.64 10.90 5.32
CA SER A 131 -13.15 10.36 4.05
C SER A 131 -12.19 10.60 2.86
N ALA A 132 -11.27 11.56 2.99
CA ALA A 132 -10.26 11.87 1.98
C ALA A 132 -9.25 10.73 1.78
N GLY A 133 -9.05 9.89 2.81
CA GLY A 133 -8.19 8.71 2.73
C GLY A 133 -8.89 7.45 2.23
N ASN A 134 -10.17 7.52 1.83
CA ASN A 134 -10.87 6.34 1.33
C ASN A 134 -10.27 5.87 0.01
N THR A 135 -9.86 4.62 -0.02
CA THR A 135 -9.23 3.99 -1.18
C THR A 135 -10.18 3.04 -1.88
N TRP A 136 -11.20 2.50 -1.22
CA TRP A 136 -12.14 1.58 -1.84
C TRP A 136 -13.53 2.21 -2.08
N GLY A 137 -14.16 1.81 -3.19
CA GLY A 137 -15.51 2.23 -3.56
C GLY A 137 -15.55 3.57 -4.32
N ALA A 138 -14.44 3.97 -4.93
CA ALA A 138 -14.39 5.11 -5.83
C ALA A 138 -15.11 4.78 -7.15
N GLY A 139 -16.32 5.32 -7.33
CA GLY A 139 -17.14 5.07 -8.52
C GLY A 139 -18.39 4.21 -8.27
N ILE A 140 -18.55 3.65 -7.07
CA ILE A 140 -19.78 2.95 -6.69
C ILE A 140 -20.84 4.03 -6.34
N HIS A 141 -21.75 4.29 -7.28
CA HIS A 141 -22.98 5.06 -7.07
C HIS A 141 -24.10 4.10 -6.66
N LYS A 142 -24.15 3.66 -5.39
CA LYS A 142 -25.31 2.95 -4.86
C LYS A 142 -25.77 3.60 -3.57
N GLN A 143 -27.07 3.91 -3.48
CA GLN A 143 -27.73 4.40 -2.27
C GLN A 143 -27.63 3.37 -1.11
N ASP A 144 -27.59 2.07 -1.45
CA ASP A 144 -27.47 0.95 -0.51
C ASP A 144 -26.13 0.18 -0.60
N GLY A 145 -25.10 0.78 -1.23
CA GLY A 145 -23.79 0.14 -1.41
C GLY A 145 -22.94 0.17 -0.14
N PRO A 146 -21.91 -0.69 -0.01
CA PRO A 146 -20.99 -0.63 1.12
C PRO A 146 -20.33 0.76 1.17
N LYS A 147 -20.26 1.34 2.37
CA LYS A 147 -19.67 2.67 2.56
C LYS A 147 -18.22 2.66 2.08
N ARG A 148 -17.79 3.74 1.42
CA ARG A 148 -16.38 3.95 1.04
C ARG A 148 -15.48 3.78 2.26
N LYS A 149 -14.36 3.09 2.09
CA LYS A 149 -13.46 2.67 3.17
C LYS A 149 -12.01 2.93 2.78
N ARG A 150 -11.14 3.10 3.78
CA ARG A 150 -9.68 3.14 3.63
C ARG A 150 -9.12 1.74 3.88
N LEU A 151 -9.17 0.91 2.84
CA LEU A 151 -8.68 -0.47 2.92
C LEU A 151 -7.17 -0.55 2.70
N ASP A 152 -6.65 0.28 1.79
CA ASP A 152 -5.24 0.34 1.44
C ASP A 152 -4.50 1.30 2.37
N LYS A 153 -3.34 0.88 2.87
CA LYS A 153 -2.57 1.61 3.88
C LYS A 153 -1.08 1.50 3.65
N VAL A 154 -0.33 2.41 4.27
CA VAL A 154 1.14 2.35 4.38
C VAL A 154 1.47 2.47 5.87
N ALA A 155 2.01 1.41 6.45
CA ALA A 155 2.50 1.36 7.82
C ALA A 155 4.02 1.49 7.84
N LEU A 156 4.56 2.28 8.76
CA LEU A 156 5.97 2.64 8.82
C LEU A 156 6.60 2.19 10.15
N MET A 157 7.86 1.76 10.10
CA MET A 157 8.74 1.56 11.27
C MET A 157 10.09 2.22 10.99
N GLY A 158 10.51 3.13 11.86
CA GLY A 158 11.80 3.82 11.69
C GLY A 158 11.86 4.75 10.47
N LEU A 159 10.73 5.11 9.88
CA LEU A 159 10.61 6.02 8.73
C LEU A 159 9.68 7.18 9.06
N THR A 160 9.90 8.32 8.44
CA THR A 160 9.03 9.50 8.55
C THR A 160 8.28 9.73 7.25
N ALA A 161 6.94 9.77 7.31
CA ALA A 161 6.12 10.14 6.16
C ALA A 161 6.28 11.62 5.81
N LEU A 162 6.46 11.94 4.53
CA LEU A 162 6.64 13.31 4.03
C LEU A 162 5.44 13.81 3.22
N ASP A 163 4.89 12.96 2.35
CA ASP A 163 3.68 13.26 1.57
C ASP A 163 2.92 11.97 1.25
N MET A 164 1.60 12.06 1.13
CA MET A 164 0.77 10.93 0.74
C MET A 164 -0.49 11.40 0.00
N LYS A 165 -0.80 10.74 -1.12
CA LYS A 165 -1.91 11.09 -2.01
C LYS A 165 -2.68 9.85 -2.45
N VAL A 166 -4.00 10.03 -2.60
CA VAL A 166 -4.90 9.04 -3.20
C VAL A 166 -5.00 9.28 -4.70
N ILE A 167 -4.66 8.28 -5.51
CA ILE A 167 -4.78 8.31 -6.96
C ILE A 167 -6.08 7.61 -7.35
N ARG A 168 -7.05 8.36 -7.89
CA ARG A 168 -8.30 7.75 -8.38
C ARG A 168 -8.04 6.89 -9.61
N PRO A 169 -8.75 5.77 -9.76
CA PRO A 169 -8.61 4.94 -10.94
C PRO A 169 -9.07 5.68 -12.20
N GLY A 170 -8.32 5.50 -13.29
CA GLY A 170 -8.73 5.93 -14.63
C GLY A 170 -9.92 5.12 -15.14
N LEU A 171 -10.57 5.64 -16.18
CA LEU A 171 -11.72 4.98 -16.82
C LEU A 171 -11.29 4.26 -18.09
N LEU A 172 -11.57 2.95 -18.16
CA LEU A 172 -11.46 2.15 -19.36
C LEU A 172 -12.77 2.19 -20.14
N GLN A 173 -12.66 2.29 -21.47
CA GLN A 173 -13.79 2.11 -22.36
C GLN A 173 -13.93 0.63 -22.69
N VAL A 174 -15.01 0.01 -22.20
CA VAL A 174 -15.34 -1.37 -22.52
C VAL A 174 -16.37 -1.36 -23.65
N PRO A 175 -16.09 -1.99 -24.80
CA PRO A 175 -17.05 -2.08 -25.89
C PRO A 175 -18.25 -2.91 -25.45
N ILE A 176 -19.43 -2.45 -25.82
CA ILE A 176 -20.70 -3.15 -25.68
C ILE A 176 -21.36 -3.25 -27.06
N ALA A 177 -22.37 -4.11 -27.18
CA ALA A 177 -23.06 -4.35 -28.45
C ALA A 177 -23.51 -3.06 -29.14
N CYS A 178 -23.54 -3.10 -30.48
CA CYS A 178 -23.96 -1.99 -31.34
C CYS A 178 -23.06 -0.74 -31.26
N GLY A 179 -21.73 -0.92 -31.14
CA GLY A 179 -20.74 0.17 -31.25
C GLY A 179 -20.77 1.17 -30.09
N ARG A 180 -21.39 0.81 -28.96
CA ARG A 180 -21.41 1.64 -27.76
C ARG A 180 -20.24 1.27 -26.84
N PHE A 181 -19.91 2.15 -25.92
CA PHE A 181 -18.89 1.91 -24.88
C PHE A 181 -19.46 2.25 -23.51
N TYR A 182 -19.13 1.44 -22.51
CA TYR A 182 -19.36 1.78 -21.11
C TYR A 182 -18.03 2.08 -20.43
N LYS A 183 -17.99 3.14 -19.61
CA LYS A 183 -16.80 3.53 -18.87
C LYS A 183 -16.77 2.84 -17.51
N VAL A 184 -15.76 2.00 -17.28
CA VAL A 184 -15.52 1.37 -15.98
C VAL A 184 -14.20 1.87 -15.41
N PRO A 185 -14.11 2.14 -14.11
CA PRO A 185 -12.82 2.26 -13.45
C PRO A 185 -11.98 0.99 -13.71
N TRP A 186 -10.67 1.14 -13.94
CA TRP A 186 -9.78 -0.03 -14.08
C TRP A 186 -9.58 -0.83 -12.78
N SER A 187 -10.10 -0.32 -11.67
CA SER A 187 -10.01 -0.86 -10.32
C SER A 187 -11.12 -0.24 -9.48
N ASP A 188 -11.67 -1.01 -8.55
CA ASP A 188 -12.56 -0.54 -7.49
C ASP A 188 -11.80 0.11 -6.30
N HIS A 189 -10.46 -0.01 -6.32
CA HIS A 189 -9.54 0.71 -5.45
C HIS A 189 -8.89 1.93 -6.14
N CYS A 190 -8.59 2.94 -5.34
CA CYS A 190 -7.66 4.01 -5.63
C CYS A 190 -6.22 3.53 -5.32
N GLY A 191 -5.25 4.04 -6.07
CA GLY A 191 -3.84 3.91 -5.72
C GLY A 191 -3.44 4.86 -4.58
N LEU A 192 -2.27 4.61 -4.01
CA LEU A 192 -1.62 5.46 -3.01
C LEU A 192 -0.20 5.79 -3.46
N THR A 193 0.20 7.07 -3.39
CA THR A 193 1.62 7.46 -3.39
C THR A 193 2.01 7.85 -1.99
N CYS A 194 3.18 7.42 -1.52
CA CYS A 194 3.74 7.82 -0.23
C CYS A 194 5.22 8.15 -0.40
N ASN A 195 5.60 9.37 -0.05
CA ASN A 195 6.98 9.81 0.06
C ASN A 195 7.39 9.74 1.53
N PHE A 196 8.61 9.28 1.81
CA PHE A 196 9.12 9.10 3.16
C PHE A 196 10.63 9.37 3.22
N SER A 197 11.14 9.61 4.42
CA SER A 197 12.58 9.66 4.72
C SER A 197 12.97 8.59 5.73
N LEU A 198 14.23 8.18 5.64
CA LEU A 198 14.96 7.47 6.71
C LEU A 198 15.26 8.42 7.87
#